data_AF-A0AAV0KMK3-F1
#
_entry.id   AF-A0AAV0KMK3-F1
#
_cell.length_a   1.000
_cell.length_b   1.000
_cell.length_c   1.000
_cell.angle_alpha   90.00
_cell.angle_beta   90.00
_cell.angle_gamma   90.00
#
_symmetry.space_group_name_H-M   'P 1'
#
loop_
_entity.id
_entity.type
_entity.pdbx_description
1 polymer ?
#
loop_
_entity_poly.entity_id
_entity_poly.type
_entity_poly.pdbx_seq_one_letter_code
_entity_poly.pdbx_strand_id
1 'polypeptide(L)'
;MDQLANGKNPLKFLNYGRTGWIGGLLGKICESQGIDFTYSSDRLENRTSLENDIATIKPTHVFNAAGITDRPNVESHKVETIRTNVVASAL
;
A
#
# COMPACT_ATOMS: atom_id res chain seq x y z
N MET A 1 0.09 -11.52 -32.07
CA MET A 1 1.10 -10.66 -31.43
C MET A 1 0.94 -10.93 -29.94
N ASP A 2 1.33 -12.12 -29.52
CA ASP A 2 0.98 -12.67 -28.20
C ASP A 2 2.23 -13.29 -27.61
N GLN A 3 2.95 -12.54 -26.76
CA GLN A 3 3.79 -12.98 -25.64
C GLN A 3 3.98 -11.72 -24.77
N LEU A 4 3.59 -11.62 -23.50
CA LEU A 4 3.83 -12.52 -22.37
C LEU A 4 2.68 -12.39 -21.36
N ALA A 5 1.69 -13.28 -21.41
CA ALA A 5 0.87 -13.56 -20.24
C ALA A 5 1.73 -14.40 -19.28
N ASN A 6 2.54 -13.73 -18.47
CA ASN A 6 3.08 -14.37 -17.27
C ASN A 6 1.85 -14.72 -16.42
N GLY A 7 1.59 -16.01 -16.18
CA GLY A 7 0.40 -16.54 -15.50
C GLY A 7 0.28 -16.11 -14.04
N LYS A 8 0.16 -14.82 -13.80
CA LYS A 8 -0.03 -14.16 -12.51
C LYS A 8 -1.17 -13.17 -12.74
N ASN A 9 -2.24 -13.31 -11.96
CA ASN A 9 -3.35 -12.37 -11.98
C ASN A 9 -2.83 -10.92 -12.00
N PRO A 10 -3.45 -10.00 -12.77
CA PRO A 10 -3.01 -8.62 -12.82
C PRO A 10 -2.92 -8.06 -11.40
N LEU A 11 -1.73 -7.57 -11.03
CA LEU A 11 -1.48 -7.04 -9.71
C LEU A 11 -2.30 -5.76 -9.53
N LYS A 12 -3.07 -5.74 -8.44
CA LYS A 12 -3.79 -4.57 -7.97
C LYS A 12 -3.49 -4.33 -6.50
N PHE A 13 -3.01 -3.15 -6.16
CA PHE A 13 -2.58 -2.82 -4.81
C PHE A 13 -3.51 -1.84 -4.10
N LEU A 14 -3.83 -2.10 -2.84
CA LEU A 14 -4.50 -1.15 -1.96
C LEU A 14 -3.49 -0.60 -0.96
N ASN A 15 -3.24 0.71 -0.99
CA ASN A 15 -2.22 1.36 -0.18
C ASN A 15 -2.83 2.28 0.88
N TYR A 16 -2.52 2.04 2.15
CA TYR A 16 -2.86 2.93 3.26
C TYR A 16 -1.68 3.85 3.58
N GLY A 17 -1.94 5.12 3.90
CA GLY A 17 -0.89 6.06 4.29
C GLY A 17 -0.36 6.95 3.16
N ARG A 18 -1.24 7.37 2.24
CA ARG A 18 -0.95 8.29 1.12
C ARG A 18 -0.10 9.51 1.50
N THR A 19 -0.33 10.07 2.68
CA THR A 19 0.34 11.30 3.15
C THR A 19 1.71 11.06 3.77
N GLY A 20 2.08 9.80 4.03
CA GLY A 20 3.39 9.43 4.57
C GLY A 20 4.45 9.28 3.48
N TRP A 21 5.72 9.40 3.86
CA TRP A 21 6.85 9.29 2.93
C TRP A 21 6.91 7.93 2.21
N ILE A 22 6.69 6.83 2.94
CA ILE A 22 6.64 5.46 2.37
C ILE A 22 5.43 5.30 1.44
N GLY A 23 4.24 5.76 1.86
CA GLY A 23 3.04 5.67 1.04
C GLY A 23 3.22 6.39 -0.29
N GLY A 24 3.78 7.61 -0.27
CA GLY A 24 4.10 8.38 -1.47
C GLY A 24 5.17 7.72 -2.35
N LEU A 25 6.20 7.09 -1.76
CA LEU A 25 7.21 6.34 -2.51
C LEU A 25 6.60 5.11 -3.20
N LEU A 26 5.75 4.36 -2.49
CA LEU A 26 5.05 3.19 -3.04
C LEU A 26 4.18 3.57 -4.24
N GLY A 27 3.43 4.69 -4.16
CA GLY A 27 2.65 5.16 -5.31
C GLY A 27 3.51 5.48 -6.53
N LYS A 28 4.61 6.20 -6.35
CA LYS A 28 5.55 6.49 -7.46
C LYS A 28 6.12 5.23 -8.09
N ILE A 29 6.44 4.23 -7.27
CA ILE A 29 6.92 2.93 -7.76
C ILE A 29 5.82 2.24 -8.58
N CYS A 30 4.58 2.21 -8.09
CA CYS A 30 3.46 1.61 -8.81
C CYS A 30 3.18 2.32 -10.14
N GLU A 31 3.17 3.66 -10.15
CA GLU A 31 3.04 4.47 -11.37
C GLU A 31 4.17 4.16 -12.36
N SER A 32 5.42 4.11 -11.89
CA SER A 32 6.58 3.84 -12.75
C SER A 32 6.59 2.44 -13.36
N GLN A 33 6.00 1.46 -12.66
CA GLN A 33 5.91 0.07 -13.10
C GLN A 33 4.60 -0.25 -13.83
N GLY A 34 3.68 0.71 -13.94
CA GLY A 34 2.36 0.50 -14.55
C GLY A 34 1.49 -0.48 -13.78
N ILE A 35 1.66 -0.59 -12.46
CA ILE A 35 0.86 -1.46 -11.59
C ILE A 35 -0.40 -0.72 -11.16
N ASP A 36 -1.57 -1.37 -11.26
CA ASP A 36 -2.83 -0.81 -10.78
C ASP A 36 -2.80 -0.67 -9.25
N PHE A 37 -3.10 0.51 -8.74
CA PHE A 37 -3.11 0.76 -7.30
C PHE A 37 -4.14 1.81 -6.92
N THR A 38 -4.60 1.73 -5.67
CA THR A 38 -5.54 2.67 -5.09
C THR A 38 -5.09 3.03 -3.69
N TYR A 39 -5.10 4.32 -3.36
CA TYR A 39 -4.98 4.75 -1.98
C TYR A 39 -6.33 4.65 -1.29
N SER A 40 -6.38 4.06 -0.10
CA SER A 40 -7.59 4.14 0.74
C SER A 40 -7.84 5.59 1.17
N SER A 41 -9.12 5.95 1.25
CA SER A 41 -9.59 7.23 1.79
C SER A 41 -9.54 7.31 3.31
N ASP A 42 -9.46 6.17 4.00
CA ASP A 42 -9.77 6.07 5.42
C ASP A 42 -8.57 5.71 6.30
N ARG A 43 -8.72 6.00 7.60
CA ARG A 43 -7.78 5.58 8.64
C ARG A 43 -8.06 4.12 9.01
N LEU A 44 -7.00 3.34 9.24
CA LEU A 44 -7.05 1.89 9.55
C LEU A 44 -7.86 1.51 10.80
N GLU A 45 -8.20 2.48 11.63
CA GLU A 45 -8.94 2.32 12.87
C GLU A 45 -10.44 2.01 12.65
N ASN A 46 -10.97 2.23 11.44
CA ASN A 46 -12.35 1.85 11.10
C ASN A 46 -12.40 0.53 10.31
N ARG A 47 -12.73 -0.56 11.01
CA ARG A 47 -12.85 -1.90 10.42
C ARG A 47 -13.89 -1.98 9.30
N THR A 48 -15.04 -1.31 9.46
CA THR A 48 -16.11 -1.35 8.45
C THR A 48 -15.68 -0.66 7.15
N SER A 49 -14.92 0.43 7.27
CA SER A 49 -14.34 1.09 6.09
C SER A 49 -13.31 0.20 5.39
N LEU A 50 -12.42 -0.46 6.14
CA LEU A 50 -11.46 -1.42 5.58
C LEU A 50 -12.14 -2.57 4.82
N GLU A 51 -13.21 -3.14 5.40
CA GLU A 51 -13.99 -4.21 4.75
C GLU A 51 -14.66 -3.72 3.46
N ASN A 52 -15.20 -2.50 3.45
CA ASN A 52 -15.80 -1.88 2.27
C ASN A 52 -14.75 -1.56 1.18
N ASP A 53 -13.57 -1.08 1.56
CA ASP A 53 -12.46 -0.83 0.64
C ASP A 53 -12.04 -2.11 -0.06
N ILE A 54 -11.83 -3.18 0.71
CA ILE A 54 -11.43 -4.49 0.16
C ILE A 54 -12.52 -5.03 -0.78
N ALA A 55 -13.79 -4.98 -0.37
CA ALA A 55 -14.91 -5.47 -1.17
C ALA A 55 -15.09 -4.69 -2.49
N THR A 56 -14.84 -3.37 -2.46
CA THR A 56 -15.03 -2.46 -3.59
C THR A 56 -13.84 -2.50 -4.55
N ILE A 57 -12.63 -2.39 -4.01
CA ILE A 57 -11.40 -2.24 -4.79
C ILE A 57 -10.92 -3.59 -5.33
N LYS A 58 -11.23 -4.68 -4.61
CA LYS A 58 -10.79 -6.05 -4.91
C LYS A 58 -9.28 -6.11 -5.19
N PRO A 59 -8.43 -5.62 -4.26
CA PRO A 59 -7.00 -5.65 -4.46
C PRO A 59 -6.46 -7.09 -4.34
N THR A 60 -5.36 -7.35 -5.02
CA THR A 60 -4.57 -8.58 -4.86
C THR A 60 -3.66 -8.53 -3.63
N HIS A 61 -3.22 -7.32 -3.27
CA HIS A 61 -2.34 -7.11 -2.12
C HIS A 61 -2.71 -5.80 -1.42
N VAL A 62 -2.57 -5.78 -0.11
CA VAL A 62 -2.76 -4.59 0.72
C VAL A 62 -1.42 -4.19 1.31
N PHE A 63 -1.05 -2.92 1.16
CA PHE A 63 0.07 -2.28 1.83
C PHE A 63 -0.45 -1.39 2.95
N ASN A 64 -0.06 -1.71 4.18
CA ASN A 64 -0.18 -0.74 5.27
C ASN A 64 1.07 0.15 5.28
N ALA A 65 0.97 1.43 4.92
CA ALA A 65 2.01 2.42 5.18
C ALA A 65 1.46 3.60 5.99
N ALA A 66 0.32 3.41 6.67
CA ALA A 66 -0.25 4.40 7.56
C ALA A 66 0.46 4.30 8.93
N GLY A 67 1.19 5.34 9.27
CA GLY A 67 1.89 5.48 10.55
C GLY A 67 1.80 6.90 11.09
N ILE A 68 1.95 7.03 12.41
CA ILE A 68 1.93 8.31 13.12
C ILE A 68 3.15 9.16 12.68
N THR A 69 2.89 10.27 12.00
CA THR A 69 3.85 11.35 11.72
C THR A 69 3.85 12.41 12.81
N ASP A 70 3.69 12.01 14.08
CA ASP A 70 3.65 12.97 15.20
C ASP A 70 4.86 12.79 16.14
N ARG A 71 5.77 13.77 16.05
CA ARG A 71 6.91 14.12 16.93
C ARG A 71 8.26 13.38 16.74
N PRO A 72 9.40 14.07 17.00
CA PRO A 72 10.69 13.78 16.40
C PRO A 72 11.40 12.68 17.18
N ASN A 73 11.24 11.42 16.82
CA ASN A 73 12.12 10.40 17.40
C ASN A 73 12.42 9.15 16.55
N VAL A 74 11.96 9.03 15.30
CA VAL A 74 12.22 7.80 14.50
C VAL A 74 12.58 8.09 13.02
N GLU A 75 13.05 9.28 12.69
CA GLU A 75 13.61 9.58 11.34
C GLU A 75 15.14 9.51 11.27
N SER A 76 15.76 8.48 11.86
CA SER A 76 17.22 8.29 11.73
C SER A 76 17.68 6.85 11.45
N HIS A 77 16.75 5.90 11.36
CA HIS A 77 17.09 4.49 11.13
C HIS A 77 16.35 3.99 9.89
N LYS A 78 16.80 4.47 8.71
CA LYS A 78 16.15 4.31 7.39
C LYS A 78 15.90 2.86 6.92
N VAL A 79 16.42 1.85 7.64
CA VAL A 79 16.26 0.43 7.31
C VAL A 79 15.41 -0.32 8.35
N GLU A 80 15.38 0.13 9.60
CA GLU A 80 14.68 -0.57 10.70
C GLU A 80 13.18 -0.23 10.73
N THR A 81 12.82 1.00 10.36
CA THR A 81 11.41 1.46 10.29
C THR A 81 10.59 0.79 9.17
N ILE A 82 11.25 0.26 8.14
CA ILE A 82 10.57 -0.46 7.05
C ILE A 82 9.88 -1.73 7.57
N ARG A 83 10.43 -2.35 8.63
CA ARG A 83 9.92 -3.62 9.19
C ARG A 83 8.76 -3.44 10.16
N THR A 84 8.57 -2.27 10.77
CA THR A 84 7.58 -2.09 11.84
C THR A 84 6.21 -1.65 11.32
N ASN A 85 6.13 -0.90 10.21
CA ASN A 85 4.87 -0.30 9.76
C ASN A 85 4.32 -0.89 8.47
N VAL A 86 5.13 -1.61 7.68
CA VAL A 86 4.72 -2.15 6.38
C VAL A 86 4.39 -3.63 6.47
N VAL A 87 3.10 -3.93 6.58
CA VAL A 87 2.56 -5.28 6.39
C VAL A 87 2.01 -5.38 4.98
N ALA A 88 2.49 -6.36 4.22
CA ALA A 88 1.93 -6.75 2.94
C ALA A 88 1.16 -8.07 3.12
N SER A 89 -0.16 -8.05 2.86
CA SER A 89 -1.00 -9.24 2.90
C SER A 89 -1.57 -9.50 1.51
N ALA A 90 -1.43 -10.74 1.02
CA ALA A 90 -2.12 -11.22 -0.17
C ALA A 90 -3.55 -11.64 0.22
N LEU A 91 -4.54 -11.21 -0.55
CA LEU A 91 -5.97 -11.53 -0.36
C LEU A 91 -6.46 -12.57 -1.37
#